data_AF-A0A2S9E2J0-F1
#
_entry.id   AF-A0A2S9E2J0-F1
#
_cell.length_a   1.000
_cell.length_b   1.000
_cell.length_c   1.000
_cell.angle_alpha   90.00
_cell.angle_beta   90.00
_cell.angle_gamma   90.00
#
_symmetry.space_group_name_H-M   'P 1'
#
loop_
_entity.id
_entity.type
_entity.pdbx_description
1 polymer ?
#
loop_
_entity_poly.entity_id
_entity_poly.type
_entity_poly.pdbx_seq_one_letter_code
_entity_poly.pdbx_strand_id
1 'polypeptide(L)' 'MIKYRVKSAGEVHEVMAATFVQGEDLRLIGDGGAVVAIFGSFEWLKVVPVVTAPVVEGDPSTEKPELAGE' A
#
# COMPACT_ATOMS: atom_id res chain seq x y z
N MET A 1 -7.01 0.00 -6.26
CA MET A 1 -7.26 0.01 -4.80
C MET A 1 -6.26 0.91 -4.11
N ILE A 2 -6.61 1.48 -2.97
CA ILE A 2 -5.75 2.39 -2.20
C ILE A 2 -5.17 1.63 -1.00
N LYS A 3 -3.92 1.91 -0.66
CA LYS A 3 -3.29 1.38 0.55
C LYS A 3 -3.64 2.29 1.74
N TYR A 4 -4.30 1.71 2.74
CA TYR A 4 -4.69 2.38 3.98
C TYR A 4 -3.77 1.97 5.11
N ARG A 5 -3.46 2.91 6.01
CA ARG A 5 -2.92 2.62 7.34
C ARG A 5 -4.03 2.75 8.36
N VAL A 6 -4.33 1.65 9.03
CA VAL A 6 -5.38 1.59 10.05
C VAL A 6 -4.72 1.39 11.40
N LYS A 7 -5.01 2.25 12.37
CA LYS A 7 -4.64 2.02 13.78
C LYS A 7 -5.81 1.38 14.52
N SER A 8 -5.61 0.19 15.09
CA SER A 8 -6.61 -0.54 15.86
C SER A 8 -5.94 -1.24 17.03
N ALA A 9 -6.56 -1.25 18.22
CA ALA A 9 -6.04 -1.91 19.43
C ALA A 9 -4.57 -1.56 19.79
N GLY A 10 -4.09 -0.37 19.39
CA GLY A 10 -2.70 0.06 19.60
C GLY A 10 -1.72 -0.33 18.50
N GLU A 11 -2.11 -1.20 17.55
CA GLU A 11 -1.30 -1.63 16.41
C GLU A 11 -1.68 -0.90 15.13
N VAL A 12 -0.75 -0.85 14.16
CA VAL A 12 -0.98 -0.26 12.84
C VAL A 12 -0.90 -1.35 11.78
N HIS A 13 -1.97 -1.48 10.99
CA HIS A 13 -2.08 -2.42 9.89
C HIS A 13 -2.09 -1.69 8.54
N GLU A 14 -1.49 -2.30 7.52
CA GLU A 14 -1.54 -1.81 6.15
C GLU A 14 -2.48 -2.68 5.32
N VAL A 15 -3.48 -2.07 4.68
CA VAL A 15 -4.54 -2.79 3.96
C VAL A 15 -4.75 -2.19 2.58
N MET A 16 -4.78 -3.03 1.55
CA MET A 16 -5.21 -2.64 0.20
C MET A 16 -6.72 -2.83 0.10
N ALA A 17 -7.47 -1.73 -0.11
CA ALA A 17 -8.93 -1.81 -0.16
C ALA A 17 -9.56 -0.72 -1.05
N ALA A 18 -10.86 -0.88 -1.31
CA ALA A 18 -11.80 0.21 -1.58
C ALA A 18 -12.53 0.56 -0.27
N THR A 19 -13.02 1.80 -0.16
CA THR A 19 -13.81 2.24 1.00
C THR A 19 -15.29 2.33 0.63
N PHE A 20 -16.14 1.91 1.55
CA PHE A 20 -17.59 1.98 1.41
C PHE A 20 -18.23 2.33 2.74
N VAL A 21 -19.20 3.24 2.75
CA VAL A 21 -19.94 3.63 3.97
C VAL A 21 -21.29 2.93 3.95
N GLN A 22 -21.65 2.25 5.04
CA GLN A 22 -22.95 1.62 5.22
C GLN A 22 -23.55 1.99 6.58
N GLY A 23 -24.55 2.88 6.58
CA GLY A 23 -25.03 3.49 7.82
C GLY A 23 -23.94 4.38 8.41
N GLU A 24 -23.59 4.14 9.67
CA GLU A 24 -22.49 4.84 10.37
C GLU A 24 -21.14 4.10 10.23
N ASP A 25 -21.15 2.89 9.67
CA ASP A 25 -19.95 2.07 9.56
C ASP A 25 -19.12 2.43 8.32
N LEU A 26 -17.80 2.51 8.49
CA LEU A 26 -16.85 2.47 7.39
C LEU A 26 -16.38 1.04 7.15
N ARG A 27 -16.49 0.59 5.89
CA ARG A 27 -16.04 -0.73 5.44
C ARG A 27 -14.86 -0.58 4.50
N LEU A 28 -13.85 -1.42 4.70
CA LEU A 28 -12.75 -1.62 3.75
C LEU A 28 -13.03 -2.93 3.01
N ILE A 29 -13.13 -2.84 1.69
CA ILE A 29 -13.42 -3.95 0.80
C ILE A 29 -12.13 -4.30 0.05
N GLY A 30 -11.58 -5.48 0.32
CA GLY A 30 -10.40 -6.00 -0.35
C GLY A 30 -10.72 -6.61 -1.72
N ASP A 31 -9.73 -7.27 -2.29
CA ASP A 31 -9.88 -7.93 -3.59
C ASP A 31 -10.95 -9.04 -3.53
N GLY A 32 -11.70 -9.20 -4.62
CA GLY A 32 -12.82 -10.15 -4.70
C GLY A 32 -14.09 -9.71 -3.95
N GLY A 33 -14.14 -8.47 -3.44
CA GLY A 33 -15.32 -7.93 -2.75
C GLY A 33 -15.44 -8.34 -1.28
N ALA A 34 -14.43 -8.99 -0.71
CA ALA A 34 -14.41 -9.39 0.68
C ALA A 34 -14.24 -8.16 1.59
N VAL A 35 -15.05 -8.06 2.65
CA VAL A 35 -14.87 -7.04 3.68
C VAL A 35 -13.71 -7.44 4.58
N VAL A 36 -12.66 -6.62 4.61
CA VAL A 36 -11.42 -6.90 5.37
C VAL A 36 -11.34 -6.11 6.68
N ALA A 37 -12.13 -5.03 6.81
CA ALA A 37 -12.30 -4.33 8.08
C ALA A 37 -13.64 -3.57 8.13
N ILE A 38 -14.22 -3.45 9.33
CA ILE A 38 -15.40 -2.64 9.62
C ILE A 38 -15.08 -1.76 10.83
N PHE A 39 -15.28 -0.45 10.70
CA PHE A 39 -15.12 0.52 11.78
C PHE A 39 -16.48 1.14 12.09
N GLY A 40 -17.06 0.75 13.24
CA GLY A 40 -18.31 1.34 13.74
C GLY A 40 -18.11 2.62 14.56
N SER A 41 -16.87 2.94 14.92
CA SER A 41 -16.48 4.25 15.43
C SER A 41 -15.01 4.53 15.10
N PHE A 42 -14.69 5.76 14.73
CA PHE A 42 -13.34 6.23 14.50
C PHE A 42 -13.31 7.75 14.60
N GLU A 43 -12.24 8.32 15.17
CA GLU A 43 -12.10 9.78 15.25
C GLU A 43 -11.63 10.36 13.91
N TRP A 44 -10.69 9.69 13.24
CA TRP A 44 -10.23 10.08 11.90
C TRP A 44 -9.57 8.88 11.19
N LEU A 45 -9.73 8.81 9.86
CA LEU A 45 -8.99 7.92 8.99
C LEU A 45 -8.08 8.75 8.09
N LYS A 46 -6.77 8.47 8.08
CA LYS A 46 -5.85 9.08 7.12
C LYS A 46 -5.52 8.12 6.00
N VAL A 47 -5.89 8.52 4.81
CA VAL A 47 -5.43 7.89 3.57
C VAL A 47 -4.03 8.43 3.29
N VAL A 48 -3.02 7.57 3.36
CA VAL A 48 -1.66 7.94 2.97
C VAL A 48 -1.41 7.30 1.60
N PRO A 49 -1.32 8.09 0.52
CA PRO A 49 -0.95 7.53 -0.77
C PRO A 49 0.42 6.88 -0.63
N VAL A 50 0.50 5.59 -0.93
CA VAL A 50 1.77 4.88 -0.96
C VAL A 50 2.43 5.23 -2.28
N VAL A 51 3.38 6.17 -2.19
CA VAL A 51 4.34 6.41 -3.26
C VAL A 51 5.30 5.24 -3.23
N THR A 52 5.13 4.28 -4.14
CA THR A 52 6.23 3.36 -4.47
C THR A 52 7.35 4.24 -5.02
N ALA A 53 8.46 4.35 -4.28
CA ALA A 53 9.66 4.97 -4.83
C ALA A 53 9.94 4.32 -6.19
N PRO A 54 10.34 5.09 -7.22
CA PRO A 54 10.72 4.49 -8.49
C PRO A 54 11.77 3.42 -8.20
N VAL A 55 11.48 2.19 -8.63
CA VAL A 55 12.49 1.14 -8.67
C VAL A 55 13.56 1.69 -9.60
N VAL A 56 14.70 2.10 -9.05
CA VAL A 56 15.90 2.24 -9.86
C VAL A 56 16.24 0.81 -10.24
N GLU A 57 15.74 0.36 -11.40
CA GLU A 57 16.33 -0.79 -12.07
C GLU A 57 17.80 -0.42 -12.19
N GLY A 58 18.65 -1.12 -11.43
CA GLY A 58 20.09 -0.93 -11.53
C GLY A 58 20.45 -1.13 -13.00
N ASP A 59 20.85 -0.05 -13.67
CA ASP A 59 21.34 -0.10 -15.03
C ASP A 59 22.50 -1.11 -15.05
N PRO A 60 22.42 -2.23 -15.80
CA PRO A 60 23.52 -3.18 -15.88
C PRO A 60 24.73 -2.63 -16.65
N SER A 61 24.73 -1.36 -17.04
CA SER A 61 25.84 -0.72 -17.73
C SER A 61 26.97 -0.32 -16.79
N THR A 62 27.55 -1.27 -16.06
CA THR A 62 28.92 -1.14 -15.53
C THR A 62 29.67 -2.47 -15.46
N GLU A 63 29.69 -3.23 -16.56
CA GLU A 63 30.84 -4.07 -16.89
C GLU A 63 31.41 -3.64 -18.24
N LYS A 64 32.39 -2.75 -18.15
CA LYS A 64 33.30 -2.40 -19.24
C LYS A 64 34.03 -3.70 -19.65
N PRO A 65 34.01 -4.12 -20.92
CA PRO A 65 34.92 -5.17 -21.35
C PRO A 65 36.34 -4.59 -21.30
N GLU A 66 37.19 -5.11 -20.42
CA GLU A 66 38.64 -4.99 -20.61
C GLU A 66 39.00 -5.77 -21.88
N LEU A 67 39.23 -5.03 -22.98
CA LEU A 67 39.85 -5.60 -24.16
C LEU A 67 41.25 -6.08 -23.79
N ALA A 68 41.49 -7.38 -23.93
CA ALA A 68 42.83 -7.95 -24.00
C ALA A 68 43.44 -7.69 -25.40
N GLY A 69 44.74 -7.37 -25.42
CA GLY A 69 45.61 -7.27 -26.62
C GLY A 69 46.10 -5.83 -26.85
N GLU A 70 47.40 -5.53 -26.99
CA GLU A 70 48.59 -6.33 -27.35
C GLU A 70 49.84 -5.78 -26.65
#